data_AF-A0A7X6PMJ4-F1
#
_entry.id   AF-A0A7X6PMJ4-F1
#
_cell.length_a   1.000
_cell.length_b   1.000
_cell.length_c   1.000
_cell.angle_alpha   90.00
_cell.angle_beta   90.00
_cell.angle_gamma   90.00
#
_symmetry.space_group_name_H-M   'P 1'
#
loop_
_entity.id
_entity.type
_entity.pdbx_description
1 polymer ?
#
loop_
_entity_poly.entity_id
_entity_poly.type
_entity_poly.pdbx_seq_one_letter_code
_entity_poly.pdbx_strand_id
1 'polypeptide(L)'
;MARHFRKSVTAAKFTATAAAFGTAAALLAPAAAAAPDSDWDRLAQCESGGNWAINTGNGYQGGLQFSPSTWAAYGGTQFAPTAN
;
A
#
# COMPACT_ATOMS: atom_id res chain seq x y z
N MET A 1 42.88 -5.28 26.17
CA MET A 1 41.67 -5.44 25.33
C MET A 1 41.76 -6.72 24.49
N ALA A 2 40.61 -7.38 24.32
CA ALA A 2 40.22 -8.37 23.31
C ALA A 2 40.76 -9.82 23.37
N ARG A 3 39.81 -10.74 23.10
CA ARG A 3 39.78 -12.19 23.32
C ARG A 3 40.02 -12.95 22.01
N HIS A 4 40.55 -14.17 22.10
CA HIS A 4 40.46 -15.17 21.03
C HIS A 4 39.06 -15.79 20.98
N PHE A 5 38.48 -15.97 19.78
CA PHE A 5 37.68 -17.14 19.41
C PHE A 5 37.70 -17.32 17.87
N ARG A 6 38.12 -18.51 17.41
CA ARG A 6 38.02 -18.98 16.01
C ARG A 6 36.69 -19.72 15.82
N LYS A 7 36.28 -19.82 14.56
CA LYS A 7 35.28 -20.70 13.90
C LYS A 7 34.23 -19.85 13.22
N SER A 8 33.70 -20.18 12.05
CA SER A 8 34.00 -21.15 11.00
C SER A 8 32.90 -20.92 9.96
N VAL A 9 33.05 -21.58 8.81
CA VAL A 9 31.98 -21.96 7.87
C VAL A 9 31.73 -20.97 6.74
N THR A 10 32.52 -21.20 5.69
CA THR A 10 32.05 -21.59 4.35
C THR A 10 31.44 -20.50 3.47
N ALA A 11 32.21 -20.24 2.42
CA ALA A 11 31.79 -19.68 1.15
C ALA A 11 30.53 -20.33 0.58
N ALA A 12 29.62 -19.53 0.06
CA ALA A 12 28.93 -19.80 -1.21
C ALA A 12 28.33 -18.47 -1.67
N LYS A 13 29.02 -17.74 -2.54
CA LYS A 13 28.65 -17.73 -3.96
C LYS A 13 27.13 -17.67 -4.13
N PHE A 14 26.55 -16.47 -4.00
CA PHE A 14 25.30 -16.17 -4.68
C PHE A 14 25.62 -16.13 -6.18
N THR A 15 25.67 -17.30 -6.81
CA THR A 15 25.56 -17.39 -8.26
C THR A 15 24.20 -16.83 -8.62
N ALA A 16 24.20 -15.58 -9.09
CA ALA A 16 23.08 -14.96 -9.77
C ALA A 16 22.84 -15.72 -11.08
N THR A 17 22.19 -16.88 -10.97
CA THR A 17 21.75 -17.70 -12.11
C THR A 17 20.29 -18.03 -11.92
N ALA A 18 19.45 -17.00 -12.06
CA ALA A 18 18.04 -17.09 -12.43
C ALA A 18 17.49 -15.72 -12.90
N ALA A 19 18.31 -14.92 -13.60
CA ALA A 19 17.91 -13.58 -14.07
C ALA A 19 17.25 -13.59 -15.47
N ALA A 20 16.63 -14.70 -15.91
CA ALA A 20 16.10 -14.82 -17.27
C ALA A 20 14.59 -15.09 -17.38
N PHE A 21 13.86 -15.20 -16.27
CA PHE A 21 12.38 -15.35 -16.30
C PHE A 21 11.61 -14.29 -15.50
N GLY A 22 12.30 -13.38 -14.80
CA GLY A 22 11.65 -12.35 -13.97
C GLY A 22 11.44 -11.00 -14.65
N THR A 23 12.20 -10.69 -15.71
CA THR A 23 12.17 -9.37 -16.36
C THR A 23 11.01 -9.19 -17.34
N ALA A 24 10.40 -10.27 -17.82
CA ALA A 24 9.26 -10.20 -18.75
C ALA A 24 7.93 -9.83 -18.06
N ALA A 25 7.77 -10.12 -16.77
CA ALA A 25 6.52 -9.86 -16.05
C ALA A 25 6.26 -8.36 -15.82
N ALA A 26 7.32 -7.55 -15.68
CA ALA A 26 7.18 -6.09 -15.55
C ALA A 26 6.74 -5.42 -16.87
N LEU A 27 7.04 -6.04 -18.02
CA LEU A 27 6.65 -5.53 -19.34
C LEU A 27 5.18 -5.83 -19.68
N LEU A 28 4.58 -6.79 -18.96
CA LEU A 28 3.20 -7.25 -19.14
C LEU A 28 2.29 -6.83 -17.97
N ALA A 29 2.81 -6.12 -16.98
CA ALA A 29 2.00 -5.55 -15.93
C ALA A 29 1.11 -4.46 -16.56
N PRO A 30 -0.23 -4.58 -16.48
CA PRO A 30 -1.09 -3.49 -16.93
C PRO A 30 -0.69 -2.23 -16.15
N ALA A 31 -0.61 -1.10 -16.86
CA ALA A 31 -0.43 0.18 -16.20
C ALA A 31 -1.54 0.33 -15.15
N ALA A 32 -1.16 0.61 -13.90
CA ALA A 32 -2.13 0.92 -12.85
C ALA A 32 -2.84 2.23 -13.23
N ALA A 33 -3.98 2.10 -13.91
CA ALA A 33 -4.87 3.22 -14.15
C ALA A 33 -5.63 3.43 -12.85
N ALA A 34 -5.29 4.48 -12.11
CA ALA A 34 -6.19 5.01 -11.10
C ALA A 34 -7.52 5.32 -11.80
N ALA A 35 -8.65 5.00 -11.16
CA ALA A 35 -9.93 5.43 -11.68
C ALA A 35 -9.87 6.96 -11.85
N PRO A 36 -10.34 7.52 -12.98
CA PRO A 36 -10.37 8.96 -13.16
C PRO A 36 -11.09 9.61 -11.98
N ASP A 37 -10.68 10.81 -11.58
CA ASP A 37 -11.22 11.49 -10.38
C ASP A 37 -12.77 11.53 -10.36
N SER A 38 -13.38 11.59 -11.54
CA SER A 38 -14.84 11.52 -11.74
C SER A 38 -15.50 10.23 -11.21
N ASP A 39 -14.80 9.10 -11.24
CA ASP A 39 -15.33 7.82 -10.74
C ASP A 39 -15.31 7.78 -9.21
N TRP A 40 -14.27 8.35 -8.59
CA TRP A 40 -14.19 8.49 -7.13
C TRP A 40 -15.23 9.47 -6.60
N ASP A 41 -15.46 10.59 -7.29
CA ASP A 41 -16.53 11.52 -6.95
C ASP A 41 -17.92 10.88 -7.11
N ARG A 42 -18.13 10.10 -8.17
CA ARG A 42 -19.39 9.37 -8.36
C ARG A 42 -19.61 8.34 -7.25
N LEU A 43 -18.56 7.62 -6.86
CA LEU A 43 -18.63 6.69 -5.74
C LEU A 43 -18.92 7.42 -4.44
N ALA A 44 -18.22 8.53 -4.14
CA ALA A 44 -18.49 9.33 -2.96
C ALA A 44 -19.91 9.91 -2.95
N GLN A 45 -20.48 10.23 -4.12
CA GLN A 45 -21.88 10.62 -4.23
C GLN A 45 -22.84 9.50 -3.80
N CYS A 46 -22.53 8.25 -4.13
CA CYS A 46 -23.31 7.10 -3.70
C CYS A 46 -23.12 6.78 -2.20
N GLU A 47 -21.90 6.87 -1.69
CA GLU A 47 -21.55 6.42 -0.33
C GLU A 47 -21.84 7.47 0.77
N SER A 48 -21.59 8.76 0.48
CA SER A 48 -21.67 9.85 1.47
C SER A 48 -22.50 11.05 1.00
N GLY A 49 -23.16 10.94 -0.16
CA GLY A 49 -23.82 12.09 -0.80
C GLY A 49 -22.84 13.15 -1.31
N GLY A 50 -21.56 12.78 -1.48
CA GLY A 50 -20.49 13.68 -1.93
C GLY A 50 -19.78 14.42 -0.80
N ASN A 51 -20.08 14.09 0.47
CA ASN A 51 -19.42 14.73 1.60
C ASN A 51 -18.12 14.01 1.97
N TRP A 52 -17.01 14.50 1.42
CA TRP A 52 -15.67 14.00 1.70
C TRP A 52 -15.21 14.13 3.15
N ALA A 53 -15.84 15.01 3.94
CA ALA A 53 -15.52 15.24 5.35
C ALA A 53 -16.53 14.57 6.31
N ILE A 54 -17.38 13.66 5.82
CA ILE A 54 -18.43 13.04 6.63
C ILE A 54 -17.84 12.25 7.80
N ASN A 55 -18.40 12.46 8.99
CA ASN A 55 -18.09 11.69 10.19
C ASN A 55 -19.33 11.69 11.09
N THR A 56 -20.21 10.72 10.87
CA THR A 56 -21.51 10.59 11.56
C THR A 56 -21.41 9.82 12.88
N GLY A 57 -20.21 9.31 13.23
CA GLY A 57 -20.03 8.44 14.38
C GLY A 57 -20.45 6.98 14.16
N ASN A 58 -20.73 6.57 12.92
CA ASN A 58 -21.12 5.19 12.58
C ASN A 58 -19.92 4.22 12.40
N GLY A 59 -18.70 4.67 12.71
CA GLY A 59 -17.47 3.88 12.58
C GLY A 59 -16.75 4.00 11.23
N TYR A 60 -17.30 4.77 10.29
CA TYR A 60 -16.73 5.05 8.98
C TYR A 60 -16.53 6.55 8.77
N GLN A 61 -15.57 6.90 7.93
CA GLN A 61 -15.07 8.26 7.76
C GLN A 61 -14.88 8.59 6.29
N GLY A 62 -15.20 9.83 5.95
CA GLY A 62 -14.90 10.44 4.66
C GLY A 62 -15.79 9.97 3.52
N GLY A 63 -15.52 10.53 2.33
CA GLY A 63 -16.42 10.42 1.19
C GLY A 63 -16.71 8.98 0.74
N LEU A 64 -15.75 8.08 0.98
CA LEU A 64 -15.79 6.66 0.61
C LEU A 64 -16.06 5.74 1.81
N GLN A 65 -16.40 6.31 2.97
CA GLN A 65 -16.78 5.53 4.15
C GLN A 65 -15.72 4.50 4.56
N PHE A 66 -14.46 4.92 4.70
CA PHE A 66 -13.41 4.03 5.20
C PHE A 66 -13.50 3.85 6.72
N SER A 67 -13.23 2.64 7.20
CA SER A 67 -12.96 2.45 8.63
C SER A 67 -11.53 2.96 8.95
N PRO A 68 -11.27 3.41 10.19
CA PRO A 68 -9.93 3.87 10.59
C PRO A 68 -8.84 2.81 10.40
N SER A 69 -9.17 1.53 10.61
CA SER A 69 -8.23 0.42 10.45
C SER A 69 -7.85 0.20 8.98
N THR A 70 -8.81 0.29 8.06
CA THR A 70 -8.56 0.20 6.62
C THR A 70 -7.75 1.40 6.15
N TRP A 71 -8.12 2.61 6.57
CA TRP A 71 -7.36 3.82 6.26
C TRP A 71 -5.89 3.70 6.65
N ALA A 72 -5.62 3.26 7.89
CA ALA A 72 -4.26 3.02 8.36
C ALA A 72 -3.56 1.88 7.61
N ALA A 73 -4.25 0.78 7.32
CA ALA A 73 -3.67 -0.39 6.65
C ALA A 73 -3.18 -0.09 5.22
N TYR A 74 -3.87 0.81 4.51
CA TYR A 74 -3.48 1.25 3.17
C TYR A 74 -2.62 2.52 3.16
N GLY A 75 -2.05 2.87 4.32
CA GLY A 75 -1.10 3.97 4.45
C GLY A 75 -1.73 5.36 4.46
N GLY A 76 -3.04 5.49 4.63
CA GLY A 76 -3.74 6.76 4.67
C GLY A 76 -3.26 7.70 5.78
N THR A 77 -2.71 7.16 6.87
CA THR A 77 -2.13 7.92 7.98
C THR A 77 -0.91 8.76 7.60
N GLN A 78 -0.33 8.55 6.43
CA GLN A 78 0.70 9.43 5.88
C GLN A 78 0.13 10.77 5.39
N PHE A 79 -1.17 10.81 5.06
CA PHE A 79 -1.86 11.98 4.53
C PHE A 79 -2.71 12.67 5.59
N ALA A 80 -3.48 11.89 6.37
CA ALA A 80 -4.32 12.39 7.43
C ALA A 80 -4.50 11.30 8.53
N PRO A 81 -4.66 11.67 9.81
CA PRO A 81 -4.90 10.69 10.88
C PRO A 81 -6.15 9.82 10.65
N THR A 82 -7.16 10.37 9.98
CA THR A 82 -8.45 9.76 9.65
C THR A 82 -8.84 10.07 8.21
N ALA A 83 -9.81 9.36 7.64
CA ALA A 83 -10.15 9.46 6.22
C ALA A 83 -11.06 10.65 5.83
N ASN A 84 -11.24 11.64 6.71
CA ASN A 84 -12.17 12.77 6.56
C ASN A 84 -11.48 14.12 6.83
#